data_AF-A0A2V8LM31-F1
#
_entry.id   AF-A0A2V8LM31-F1
#
_cell.length_a   1.000
_cell.length_b   1.000
_cell.length_c   1.000
_cell.angle_alpha   90.00
_cell.angle_beta   90.00
_cell.angle_gamma   90.00
#
_symmetry.space_group_name_H-M   'P 1'
#
loop_
_entity.id
_entity.type
_entity.pdbx_description
1 polymer ?
#
loop_
_entity_poly.entity_id
_entity_poly.type
_entity_poly.pdbx_seq_one_letter_code
_entity_poly.pdbx_strand_id
1 'polypeptide(L)'
;MNAPLIVQDLVALLQRRYGKAVRFGRSRLYQFDASFSCSMNYSKLLSGHRFFFGVSAEVVDSDFAFPQTKFGDFVLLVCGDIEHTLVLPRSLVIEMLAKVPTRRIDIFNDGGTYILQTTKHPKQNVTEFLNAFPKQRTPKELAIPEDDSVATPDRVHVKMQWALIQLGRAEGCSVWVPPNDRNLSYKREALASSTLDKLPNFGFDENTRRIVQNIDVLWLTRNIIRKAFEVESTTSIYSGLLRLNDLVLAQPNNQIDLYVVASRKRRERVQNQLIRPSFQQLIAQCRFVDFESIEGQLERLKAVQTGKGVRVSGLIEGEQFSLPDHYVYPAGV
;
A
#
# COMPACT_ATOMS: atom_id res chain seq x y z
N MET A 1 26.64 -9.65 12.51
CA MET A 1 26.71 -10.30 11.18
C MET A 1 27.59 -9.48 10.24
N ASN A 2 28.25 -10.13 9.27
CA ASN A 2 29.15 -9.47 8.34
C ASN A 2 28.39 -8.96 7.10
N ALA A 3 28.63 -7.71 6.68
CA ALA A 3 27.92 -7.07 5.56
C ALA A 3 27.96 -7.84 4.23
N PRO A 4 29.06 -8.52 3.84
CA PRO A 4 29.11 -9.32 2.61
C PRO A 4 28.18 -10.53 2.64
N LEU A 5 28.02 -11.18 3.79
CA LEU A 5 27.18 -12.38 3.95
C LEU A 5 25.69 -12.03 3.74
N ILE A 6 25.21 -10.95 4.37
CA ILE A 6 23.81 -10.51 4.23
C ILE A 6 23.45 -10.17 2.78
N VAL A 7 24.36 -9.51 2.05
CA VAL A 7 24.13 -9.21 0.63
C VAL A 7 24.12 -10.49 -0.21
N GLN A 8 24.99 -11.46 0.08
CA GLN A 8 24.99 -12.76 -0.61
C GLN A 8 23.69 -13.53 -0.37
N ASP A 9 23.20 -13.55 0.88
CA ASP A 9 21.96 -14.21 1.26
C ASP A 9 20.74 -13.56 0.57
N LEU A 10 20.71 -12.21 0.50
CA LEU A 10 19.69 -11.48 -0.24
C LEU A 10 19.74 -11.78 -1.74
N VAL A 11 20.94 -11.84 -2.34
CA VAL A 11 21.10 -12.25 -3.74
C VAL A 11 20.56 -13.66 -3.96
N ALA A 12 20.88 -14.61 -3.07
CA ALA A 12 20.39 -15.98 -3.17
C ALA A 12 18.85 -16.07 -3.04
N LEU A 13 18.26 -15.29 -2.13
CA LEU A 13 16.81 -15.17 -1.99
C LEU A 13 16.16 -14.66 -3.28
N LEU A 14 16.72 -13.60 -3.86
CA LEU A 14 16.20 -12.99 -5.08
C LEU A 14 16.45 -13.86 -6.32
N GLN A 15 17.54 -14.63 -6.35
CA GLN A 15 17.79 -15.59 -7.42
C GLN A 15 16.70 -16.66 -7.49
N ARG A 16 16.25 -17.15 -6.33
CA ARG A 16 15.15 -18.13 -6.25
C ARG A 16 13.82 -17.54 -6.75
N ARG A 17 13.61 -16.24 -6.56
CA ARG A 17 12.33 -15.58 -6.85
C ARG A 17 12.25 -15.01 -8.27
N TYR A 18 13.36 -14.54 -8.83
CA TYR A 18 13.37 -13.75 -10.07
C TYR A 18 14.30 -14.28 -11.17
N GLY A 19 15.03 -15.36 -10.87
CA GLY A 19 15.93 -16.00 -11.81
C GLY A 19 17.38 -15.56 -11.67
N LYS A 20 18.20 -15.77 -12.69
CA LYS A 20 19.66 -15.67 -12.54
C LYS A 20 20.10 -14.24 -12.25
N ALA A 21 20.90 -14.08 -11.19
CA ALA A 21 21.56 -12.81 -10.88
C ALA A 21 22.80 -12.59 -11.75
N VAL A 22 22.87 -11.44 -12.40
CA VAL A 22 24.03 -10.96 -13.17
C VAL A 22 24.45 -9.61 -12.61
N ARG A 23 25.71 -9.45 -12.26
CA ARG A 23 26.24 -8.14 -11.85
C ARG A 23 26.47 -7.26 -13.06
N PHE A 24 26.17 -5.97 -12.91
CA PHE A 24 26.51 -4.95 -13.90
C PHE A 24 27.13 -3.73 -13.21
N GLY A 25 27.81 -2.87 -13.97
CA GLY A 25 28.53 -1.72 -13.43
C GLY A 25 29.69 -2.09 -12.48
N ARG A 26 30.19 -1.09 -11.75
CA ARG A 26 31.32 -1.24 -10.82
C ARG A 26 30.87 -1.46 -9.38
N SER A 27 29.65 -1.05 -9.05
CA SER A 27 29.09 -1.14 -7.69
C SER A 27 28.34 -2.46 -7.44
N ARG A 28 27.58 -2.53 -6.35
CA ARG A 28 26.69 -3.67 -6.02
C ARG A 28 25.38 -3.59 -6.80
N LEU A 29 25.47 -3.56 -8.13
CA LEU A 29 24.31 -3.59 -9.02
C LEU A 29 24.10 -5.00 -9.56
N TYR A 30 22.84 -5.42 -9.59
CA TYR A 30 22.41 -6.76 -9.97
C TYR A 30 21.17 -6.69 -10.85
N GLN A 31 21.17 -7.46 -11.92
CA GLN A 31 20.00 -7.73 -12.74
C GLN A 31 19.56 -9.17 -12.47
N PHE A 32 18.26 -9.38 -12.25
CA PHE A 32 17.67 -10.71 -12.12
C PHE A 32 16.84 -11.03 -13.36
N ASP A 33 17.45 -11.78 -14.29
CA ASP A 33 16.94 -12.02 -15.65
C ASP A 33 16.31 -10.75 -16.27
N ALA A 34 15.16 -10.86 -16.93
CA ALA A 34 14.41 -9.71 -17.44
C ALA A 34 13.43 -9.11 -16.41
N SER A 35 13.49 -9.56 -15.14
CA SER A 35 12.48 -9.24 -14.13
C SER A 35 12.65 -7.82 -13.56
N PHE A 36 13.76 -7.56 -12.86
CA PHE A 36 14.09 -6.24 -12.33
C PHE A 36 15.59 -6.08 -12.11
N SER A 37 16.03 -4.83 -12.02
CA SER A 37 17.42 -4.47 -11.75
C SER A 37 17.51 -3.69 -10.43
N CYS A 38 18.59 -3.85 -9.68
CA CYS A 38 18.74 -3.14 -8.42
C CYS A 38 20.17 -2.89 -7.95
N SER A 39 20.33 -1.86 -7.13
CA SER A 39 21.48 -1.73 -6.23
C SER A 39 21.18 -2.33 -4.86
N MET A 40 22.20 -2.91 -4.21
CA MET A 40 22.07 -3.50 -2.86
C MET A 40 23.04 -2.87 -1.88
N ASN A 41 22.49 -2.28 -0.83
CA ASN A 41 23.25 -1.60 0.22
C ASN A 41 22.85 -2.17 1.58
N TYR A 42 23.83 -2.28 2.48
CA TYR A 42 23.63 -2.81 3.82
C TYR A 42 24.11 -1.81 4.86
N SER A 43 23.33 -1.66 5.91
CA SER A 43 23.75 -0.98 7.13
C SER A 43 23.40 -1.83 8.33
N LYS A 44 24.32 -1.93 9.28
CA LYS A 44 23.99 -2.35 10.65
C LYS A 44 23.19 -1.26 11.36
N LEU A 45 22.50 -1.63 12.44
CA LEU A 45 21.89 -0.66 13.34
C LEU A 45 22.99 0.19 14.00
N LEU A 46 22.84 1.50 13.92
CA LEU A 46 23.67 2.50 14.58
C LEU A 46 22.91 3.09 15.78
N SER A 47 23.61 3.86 16.61
CA SER A 47 23.00 4.58 17.73
C SER A 47 21.86 5.49 17.26
N GLY A 48 20.83 5.61 18.10
CA GLY A 48 19.63 6.41 17.80
C GLY A 48 18.66 5.75 16.80
N HIS A 49 18.59 4.42 16.79
CA HIS A 49 17.71 3.62 15.91
C HIS A 49 17.85 3.97 14.43
N ARG A 50 19.09 4.15 13.97
CA ARG A 50 19.42 4.66 12.65
C ARG A 50 20.23 3.67 11.82
N PHE A 51 20.00 3.67 10.52
CA PHE A 51 20.79 2.98 9.50
C PHE A 51 21.36 4.00 8.53
N PHE A 52 22.59 3.79 8.08
CA PHE A 52 23.29 4.71 7.20
C PHE A 52 23.70 4.03 5.89
N PHE A 53 23.32 4.62 4.76
CA PHE A 53 23.60 4.08 3.44
C PHE A 53 24.36 5.09 2.58
N GLY A 54 25.47 4.65 2.02
CA GLY A 54 26.18 5.35 0.95
C GLY A 54 25.77 4.77 -0.40
N VAL A 55 25.10 5.57 -1.22
CA VAL A 55 24.61 5.15 -2.54
C VAL A 55 25.69 5.42 -3.60
N SER A 56 25.87 4.50 -4.55
CA SER A 56 26.89 4.67 -5.61
C SER A 56 26.51 5.78 -6.59
N ALA A 57 27.50 6.35 -7.28
CA ALA A 57 27.26 7.36 -8.31
C ALA A 57 26.37 6.81 -9.43
N GLU A 58 26.60 5.55 -9.82
CA GLU A 58 25.84 4.84 -10.86
C GLU A 58 24.32 4.75 -10.56
N VAL A 59 23.90 4.79 -9.29
CA VAL A 59 22.47 4.76 -8.93
C VAL A 59 21.81 6.13 -9.11
N VAL A 60 22.53 7.21 -8.78
CA VAL A 60 21.98 8.59 -8.78
C VAL A 60 22.19 9.32 -10.10
N ASP A 61 23.09 8.81 -10.95
CA ASP A 61 23.32 9.30 -12.29
C ASP A 61 22.15 8.91 -13.20
N SER A 62 21.42 9.89 -13.73
CA SER A 62 20.29 9.68 -14.63
C SER A 62 20.71 9.14 -16.00
N ASP A 63 21.96 9.38 -16.41
CA ASP A 63 22.49 8.99 -17.71
C ASP A 63 23.09 7.57 -17.67
N PHE A 64 23.34 7.06 -16.46
CA PHE A 64 23.77 5.67 -16.28
C PHE A 64 22.60 4.70 -16.53
N ALA A 65 22.66 4.01 -17.66
CA ALA A 65 21.64 3.06 -18.08
C ALA A 65 21.65 1.79 -17.23
N PHE A 66 20.54 1.52 -16.54
CA PHE A 66 20.28 0.19 -15.99
C PHE A 66 19.69 -0.69 -17.09
N PRO A 67 19.90 -2.02 -17.04
CA PRO A 67 19.29 -2.94 -17.99
C PRO A 67 17.76 -2.81 -18.01
N GLN A 68 17.16 -2.87 -19.20
CA GLN A 68 15.70 -2.87 -19.31
C GLN A 68 15.10 -4.11 -18.65
N THR A 69 14.09 -3.90 -17.81
CA THR A 69 13.44 -4.97 -17.05
C THR A 69 11.94 -4.74 -16.94
N LYS A 70 11.20 -5.81 -16.62
CA LYS A 70 9.74 -5.79 -16.53
C LYS A 70 9.21 -4.90 -15.42
N PHE A 71 9.88 -4.87 -14.26
CA PHE A 71 9.42 -4.14 -13.08
C PHE A 71 10.17 -2.83 -12.84
N GLY A 72 11.27 -2.59 -13.56
CA GLY A 72 12.08 -1.38 -13.43
C GLY A 72 13.26 -1.52 -12.45
N ASP A 73 13.73 -0.37 -11.99
CA ASP A 73 14.98 -0.22 -11.27
C ASP A 73 14.76 0.10 -9.80
N PHE A 74 15.47 -0.58 -8.91
CA PHE A 74 15.27 -0.46 -7.47
C PHE A 74 16.58 -0.22 -6.70
N VAL A 75 16.44 0.35 -5.51
CA VAL A 75 17.51 0.53 -4.52
C VAL A 75 17.09 -0.20 -3.26
N LEU A 76 17.80 -1.30 -2.97
CA LEU A 76 17.55 -2.15 -1.82
C LEU A 76 18.44 -1.68 -0.68
N LEU A 77 17.80 -1.21 0.39
CA LEU A 77 18.47 -0.78 1.63
C LEU A 77 18.15 -1.80 2.72
N VAL A 78 19.13 -2.66 3.03
CA VAL A 78 19.01 -3.70 4.04
C VAL A 78 19.32 -3.12 5.42
N CYS A 79 18.30 -3.02 6.26
CA CYS A 79 18.34 -2.43 7.60
C CYS A 79 18.62 -3.50 8.65
N GLY A 80 19.89 -3.82 8.88
CA GLY A 80 20.31 -4.78 9.90
C GLY A 80 20.25 -6.24 9.45
N ASP A 81 19.14 -6.65 8.86
CA ASP A 81 18.89 -8.01 8.34
C ASP A 81 17.97 -8.00 7.10
N ILE A 82 17.82 -9.16 6.46
CA ILE A 82 17.08 -9.33 5.19
C ILE A 82 15.58 -9.16 5.37
N GLU A 83 15.05 -9.51 6.54
CA GLU A 83 13.63 -9.33 6.87
C GLU A 83 13.27 -7.85 7.01
N HIS A 84 14.26 -6.97 7.04
CA HIS A 84 14.08 -5.52 7.06
C HIS A 84 14.76 -4.86 5.85
N THR A 85 14.33 -5.22 4.64
CA THR A 85 14.86 -4.65 3.40
C THR A 85 13.89 -3.62 2.80
N LEU A 86 14.28 -2.35 2.73
CA LEU A 86 13.51 -1.34 1.98
C LEU A 86 13.78 -1.49 0.48
N VAL A 87 12.72 -1.61 -0.32
CA VAL A 87 12.76 -1.77 -1.78
C VAL A 87 12.28 -0.47 -2.44
N LEU A 88 13.17 0.50 -2.58
CA LEU A 88 12.81 1.83 -3.08
C LEU A 88 12.91 1.88 -4.61
N PRO A 89 11.95 2.49 -5.32
CA PRO A 89 12.14 2.83 -6.74
C PRO A 89 13.38 3.72 -6.92
N ARG A 90 14.19 3.46 -7.95
CA ARG A 90 15.39 4.27 -8.23
C ARG A 90 15.04 5.74 -8.44
N SER A 91 13.91 6.03 -9.10
CA SER A 91 13.43 7.40 -9.32
C SER A 91 13.24 8.19 -8.02
N LEU A 92 12.66 7.56 -7.00
CA LEU A 92 12.49 8.17 -5.67
C LEU A 92 13.85 8.48 -5.03
N VAL A 93 14.82 7.58 -5.16
CA VAL A 93 16.17 7.81 -4.62
C VAL A 93 16.91 8.93 -5.35
N ILE A 94 16.77 9.01 -6.67
CA ILE A 94 17.31 10.12 -7.48
C ILE A 94 16.69 11.44 -7.03
N GLU A 95 15.37 11.49 -6.86
CA GLU A 95 14.65 12.67 -6.40
C GLU A 95 15.12 13.11 -5.00
N MET A 96 15.17 12.18 -4.04
CA MET A 96 15.60 12.44 -2.65
C MET A 96 17.07 12.85 -2.51
N LEU A 97 17.91 12.52 -3.51
CA LEU A 97 19.30 12.93 -3.57
C LEU A 97 19.55 14.07 -4.56
N ALA A 98 18.51 14.54 -5.25
CA ALA A 98 18.62 15.69 -6.13
C ALA A 98 19.08 16.89 -5.32
N LYS A 99 20.17 17.52 -5.76
CA LYS A 99 20.81 18.67 -5.09
C LYS A 99 21.40 18.37 -3.71
N VAL A 100 21.52 17.10 -3.31
CA VAL A 100 22.29 16.67 -2.14
C VAL A 100 23.73 16.42 -2.59
N PRO A 101 24.74 17.16 -2.09
CA PRO A 101 26.13 16.99 -2.53
C PRO A 101 26.72 15.64 -2.09
N THR A 102 26.12 15.02 -1.08
CA THR A 102 26.52 13.70 -0.58
C THR A 102 25.54 12.64 -1.06
N ARG A 103 26.03 11.46 -1.43
CA ARG A 103 25.19 10.30 -1.79
C ARG A 103 24.78 9.50 -0.54
N ARG A 104 24.37 10.22 0.50
CA ARG A 104 24.13 9.67 1.85
C ARG A 104 22.64 9.67 2.14
N ILE A 105 22.16 8.53 2.64
CA ILE A 105 20.79 8.35 3.10
C ILE A 105 20.85 7.82 4.52
N ASP A 106 20.14 8.50 5.43
CA ASP A 106 19.87 7.99 6.76
C ASP A 106 18.44 7.44 6.80
N ILE A 107 18.27 6.25 7.38
CA ILE A 107 16.97 5.65 7.66
C ILE A 107 16.83 5.55 9.18
N PHE A 108 15.80 6.18 9.73
CA PHE A 108 15.44 6.05 11.14
C PHE A 108 14.30 5.04 11.28
N ASN A 109 14.41 4.16 12.27
CA ASN A 109 13.35 3.23 12.63
C ASN A 109 12.77 3.65 13.99
N ASP A 110 11.50 4.05 13.99
CA ASP A 110 10.75 4.38 15.18
C ASP A 110 9.52 3.48 15.27
N GLY A 111 9.57 2.47 16.16
CA GLY A 111 8.46 1.55 16.39
C GLY A 111 7.96 0.80 15.15
N GLY A 112 8.85 0.53 14.17
CA GLY A 112 8.49 -0.12 12.90
C GLY A 112 8.11 0.87 11.77
N THR A 113 8.19 2.17 12.03
CA THR A 113 8.10 3.21 11.01
C THR A 113 9.50 3.56 10.49
N TYR A 114 9.72 3.41 9.19
CA TYR A 114 10.98 3.72 8.54
C TYR A 114 10.92 5.11 7.90
N ILE A 115 11.75 6.02 8.38
CA ILE A 115 11.84 7.41 7.91
C ILE A 115 13.16 7.63 7.18
N LEU A 116 13.07 7.94 5.89
CA LEU A 116 14.19 8.33 5.06
C LEU A 116 14.49 9.82 5.24
N GLN A 117 15.75 10.14 5.49
CA GLN A 117 16.22 11.51 5.63
C GLN A 117 17.48 11.74 4.80
N THR A 118 17.50 12.86 4.08
CA THR A 118 18.69 13.42 3.45
C THR A 118 18.91 14.85 3.97
N THR A 119 20.03 15.49 3.65
CA THR A 119 20.36 16.82 4.21
C THR A 119 19.57 17.96 3.60
N LYS A 120 18.87 17.76 2.47
CA LYS A 120 18.15 18.81 1.73
C LYS A 120 16.66 18.57 1.59
N HIS A 121 16.18 17.35 1.82
CA HIS A 121 14.79 16.99 1.64
C HIS A 121 14.08 16.77 2.98
N PRO A 122 12.76 16.99 3.04
CA PRO A 122 11.99 16.66 4.24
C PRO A 122 12.10 15.16 4.56
N LYS A 123 11.89 14.83 5.84
CA LYS A 123 11.81 13.43 6.30
C LYS A 123 10.66 12.74 5.57
N GLN A 124 10.97 11.68 4.84
CA GLN A 124 10.00 10.92 4.06
C GLN A 124 9.70 9.60 4.78
N ASN A 125 8.42 9.28 5.00
CA ASN A 125 8.05 7.95 5.45
C ASN A 125 8.18 6.98 4.27
N VAL A 126 8.96 5.92 4.46
CA VAL A 126 9.25 4.89 3.45
C VAL A 126 8.86 3.48 3.92
N THR A 127 8.06 3.39 4.99
CA THR A 127 7.63 2.11 5.58
C THR A 127 6.91 1.21 4.56
N GLU A 128 6.18 1.80 3.61
CA GLU A 128 5.49 1.07 2.54
C GLU A 128 6.43 0.26 1.64
N PHE A 129 7.71 0.65 1.57
CA PHE A 129 8.71 -0.04 0.76
C PHE A 129 9.38 -1.21 1.49
N LEU A 130 9.05 -1.43 2.77
CA LEU A 130 9.61 -2.52 3.56
C LEU A 130 9.18 -3.87 2.99
N ASN A 131 10.16 -4.63 2.48
CA ASN A 131 10.02 -5.90 1.78
C ASN A 131 9.05 -5.87 0.58
N ALA A 132 8.83 -4.69 -0.01
CA ALA A 132 7.91 -4.48 -1.12
C ALA A 132 8.50 -4.94 -2.47
N PHE A 133 9.02 -6.16 -2.54
CA PHE A 133 9.64 -6.67 -3.76
C PHE A 133 8.59 -6.90 -4.87
N PRO A 134 8.89 -6.56 -6.14
CA PRO A 134 7.96 -6.70 -7.27
C PRO A 134 7.41 -8.13 -7.43
N LYS A 135 6.12 -8.31 -7.72
CA LYS A 135 5.55 -9.68 -7.77
C LYS A 135 5.58 -10.24 -9.18
N GLN A 136 6.34 -11.33 -9.39
CA GLN A 136 6.29 -12.13 -10.60
C GLN A 136 5.12 -13.11 -10.51
N ARG A 137 4.02 -12.87 -11.24
CA ARG A 137 3.03 -13.93 -11.49
C ARG A 137 3.71 -15.01 -12.32
N THR A 138 3.84 -16.22 -11.78
CA THR A 138 4.39 -17.34 -12.54
C THR A 138 3.29 -17.93 -13.43
N PRO A 139 3.61 -18.42 -14.65
CA PRO A 139 2.63 -19.05 -15.55
C PRO A 139 1.88 -20.24 -14.93
N LYS A 140 2.40 -20.82 -13.85
CA LYS A 140 1.77 -21.92 -13.11
C LYS A 140 0.49 -21.50 -12.35
N GLU A 141 0.27 -20.20 -12.16
CA GLU A 141 -0.94 -19.65 -11.55
C GLU A 141 -2.12 -19.53 -12.56
N LEU A 142 -1.88 -19.80 -13.86
CA LEU A 142 -2.90 -19.85 -14.90
C LEU A 142 -3.51 -21.25 -15.10
N ALA A 143 -3.09 -22.27 -14.34
CA ALA A 143 -3.60 -23.64 -14.46
C ALA A 143 -3.83 -24.34 -13.09
N ILE A 144 -5.02 -24.09 -12.49
CA ILE A 144 -5.98 -24.97 -11.74
C ILE A 144 -5.39 -26.02 -10.73
N PRO A 145 -5.89 -26.24 -9.47
CA PRO A 145 -7.28 -26.14 -8.97
C PRO A 145 -7.48 -25.36 -7.66
N GLU A 146 -8.76 -25.22 -7.30
CA GLU A 146 -9.27 -24.73 -6.01
C GLU A 146 -8.71 -25.56 -4.84
N ASP A 147 -7.79 -25.00 -4.07
CA ASP A 147 -7.63 -25.34 -2.66
C ASP A 147 -7.47 -24.05 -1.85
N ASP A 148 -8.29 -23.95 -0.82
CA ASP A 148 -8.64 -22.72 -0.09
C ASP A 148 -7.79 -22.54 1.17
N SER A 149 -6.58 -23.10 1.21
CA SER A 149 -5.87 -23.32 2.48
C SER A 149 -4.82 -22.28 2.87
N VAL A 150 -4.39 -21.36 1.99
CA VAL A 150 -3.61 -20.16 2.40
C VAL A 150 -3.87 -18.98 1.44
N ALA A 151 -4.76 -18.06 1.82
CA ALA A 151 -4.93 -16.81 1.07
C ALA A 151 -3.73 -15.88 1.30
N THR A 152 -2.95 -15.62 0.25
CA THR A 152 -1.91 -14.57 0.28
C THR A 152 -2.58 -13.21 0.54
N PRO A 153 -1.92 -12.27 1.25
CA PRO A 153 -2.58 -11.03 1.61
C PRO A 153 -2.98 -10.16 0.39
N ASP A 154 -2.32 -10.30 -0.77
CA ASP A 154 -2.82 -9.72 -2.04
C ASP A 154 -4.15 -10.33 -2.49
N ARG A 155 -4.30 -11.65 -2.36
CA ARG A 155 -5.53 -12.34 -2.74
C ARG A 155 -6.67 -11.93 -1.81
N VAL A 156 -6.36 -11.66 -0.54
CA VAL A 156 -7.31 -11.08 0.42
C VAL A 156 -7.70 -9.65 0.01
N HIS A 157 -6.75 -8.81 -0.38
CA HIS A 157 -7.02 -7.45 -0.90
C HIS A 157 -8.05 -7.49 -2.03
N VAL A 158 -7.77 -8.29 -3.06
CA VAL A 158 -8.60 -8.40 -4.25
C VAL A 158 -9.96 -9.03 -3.93
N LYS A 159 -9.99 -10.03 -3.03
CA LYS A 159 -11.25 -10.63 -2.54
C LYS A 159 -12.14 -9.57 -1.88
N MET A 160 -11.56 -8.72 -1.01
CA MET A 160 -12.30 -7.67 -0.31
C MET A 160 -12.77 -6.57 -1.26
N GLN A 161 -11.93 -6.11 -2.18
CA GLN A 161 -12.34 -5.17 -3.23
C GLN A 161 -13.50 -5.73 -4.06
N TRP A 162 -13.40 -6.99 -4.50
CA TRP A 162 -14.48 -7.65 -5.21
C TRP A 162 -15.76 -7.72 -4.38
N ALA A 163 -15.68 -8.10 -3.10
CA ALA A 163 -16.85 -8.14 -2.22
C ALA A 163 -17.51 -6.75 -2.07
N LEU A 164 -16.72 -5.70 -1.88
CA LEU A 164 -17.19 -4.32 -1.80
C LEU A 164 -17.83 -3.83 -3.10
N ILE A 165 -17.35 -4.27 -4.26
CA ILE A 165 -18.01 -3.99 -5.56
C ILE A 165 -19.40 -4.62 -5.58
N GLN A 166 -19.53 -5.89 -5.21
CA GLN A 166 -20.82 -6.59 -5.22
C GLN A 166 -21.82 -5.93 -4.25
N LEU A 167 -21.37 -5.60 -3.03
CA LEU A 167 -22.19 -4.92 -2.03
C LEU A 167 -22.61 -3.51 -2.51
N GLY A 168 -21.69 -2.72 -3.06
CA GLY A 168 -21.99 -1.37 -3.53
C GLY A 168 -23.00 -1.35 -4.68
N ARG A 169 -22.87 -2.29 -5.62
CA ARG A 169 -23.85 -2.45 -6.71
C ARG A 169 -25.22 -2.87 -6.18
N ALA A 170 -25.27 -3.72 -5.16
CA ALA A 170 -26.52 -4.11 -4.53
C ALA A 170 -27.22 -2.95 -3.79
N GLU A 171 -26.46 -2.01 -3.21
CA GLU A 171 -27.02 -0.75 -2.67
C GLU A 171 -27.46 0.24 -3.76
N GLY A 172 -27.24 -0.07 -5.04
CA GLY A 172 -27.55 0.81 -6.16
C GLY A 172 -26.51 1.91 -6.40
N CYS A 173 -25.29 1.75 -5.88
CA CYS A 173 -24.19 2.68 -6.12
C CYS A 173 -23.43 2.33 -7.40
N SER A 174 -22.86 3.35 -8.03
CA SER A 174 -21.75 3.17 -8.98
C SER A 174 -20.46 3.00 -8.20
N VAL A 175 -19.66 2.00 -8.53
CA VAL A 175 -18.43 1.67 -7.79
C VAL A 175 -17.20 2.04 -8.60
N TRP A 176 -16.16 2.58 -7.95
CA TRP A 176 -14.84 2.82 -8.54
C TRP A 176 -13.77 2.01 -7.79
N VAL A 177 -12.74 1.61 -8.54
CA VAL A 177 -11.49 1.03 -8.02
C VAL A 177 -10.27 1.69 -8.69
N PRO A 178 -9.10 1.72 -8.03
CA PRO A 178 -7.90 2.37 -8.53
C PRO A 178 -7.46 1.88 -9.91
N PRO A 179 -6.83 2.74 -10.74
CA PRO A 179 -6.33 2.36 -12.07
C PRO A 179 -5.43 1.12 -12.07
N ASN A 180 -4.57 0.99 -11.05
CA ASN A 180 -3.63 -0.12 -10.91
C ASN A 180 -4.33 -1.46 -10.62
N ASP A 181 -5.53 -1.43 -10.06
CA ASP A 181 -6.25 -2.62 -9.59
C ASP A 181 -7.33 -3.08 -10.59
N ARG A 182 -7.62 -2.27 -11.61
CA ARG A 182 -8.66 -2.55 -12.62
C ARG A 182 -8.51 -3.91 -13.30
N ASN A 183 -7.27 -4.34 -13.57
CA ASN A 183 -6.94 -5.60 -14.23
C ASN A 183 -6.83 -6.80 -13.28
N LEU A 184 -7.02 -6.59 -11.97
CA LEU A 184 -7.10 -7.68 -11.01
C LEU A 184 -8.43 -8.41 -11.19
N SER A 185 -8.42 -9.71 -10.91
CA SER A 185 -9.59 -10.56 -11.09
C SER A 185 -9.80 -11.45 -9.87
N TYR A 186 -11.07 -11.61 -9.49
CA TYR A 186 -11.48 -12.57 -8.47
C TYR A 186 -12.66 -13.38 -9.03
N LYS A 187 -12.66 -14.70 -8.79
CA LYS A 187 -13.68 -15.63 -9.36
C LYS A 187 -13.87 -15.50 -10.87
N ARG A 188 -12.77 -15.27 -11.61
CA ARG A 188 -12.72 -15.06 -13.08
C ARG A 188 -13.41 -13.78 -13.57
N GLU A 189 -13.80 -12.87 -12.68
CA GLU A 189 -14.32 -11.56 -13.03
C GLU A 189 -13.26 -10.49 -12.76
N ALA A 190 -12.96 -9.68 -13.77
CA ALA A 190 -12.08 -8.51 -13.59
C ALA A 190 -12.80 -7.43 -12.77
N LEU A 191 -12.10 -6.76 -11.85
CA LEU A 191 -12.71 -5.69 -11.04
C LEU A 191 -13.27 -4.55 -11.92
N ALA A 192 -12.60 -4.25 -13.03
CA ALA A 192 -13.05 -3.28 -14.02
C ALA A 192 -14.43 -3.59 -14.63
N SER A 193 -14.81 -4.87 -14.74
CA SER A 193 -16.04 -5.29 -15.44
C SER A 193 -17.33 -4.74 -14.83
N SER A 194 -17.27 -4.36 -13.55
CA SER A 194 -18.42 -4.00 -12.73
C SER A 194 -18.24 -2.64 -12.05
N THR A 195 -17.29 -1.83 -12.52
CA THR A 195 -16.94 -0.52 -11.95
C THR A 195 -16.92 0.57 -13.01
N LEU A 196 -16.94 1.83 -12.58
CA LEU A 196 -16.84 2.99 -13.47
C LEU A 196 -15.52 2.99 -14.23
N ASP A 197 -15.54 3.37 -15.51
CA ASP A 197 -14.34 3.51 -16.35
C ASP A 197 -13.54 4.76 -16.05
N LYS A 198 -14.22 5.83 -15.64
CA LYS A 198 -13.60 7.10 -15.24
C LYS A 198 -14.29 7.65 -14.01
N LEU A 199 -13.47 8.17 -13.10
CA LEU A 199 -13.96 8.90 -11.93
C LEU A 199 -14.63 10.22 -12.39
N PRO A 200 -15.82 10.59 -11.88
CA PRO A 200 -16.40 11.90 -12.12
C PRO A 200 -15.48 13.03 -11.65
N ASN A 201 -15.62 14.20 -12.25
CA ASN A 201 -14.94 15.39 -11.75
C ASN A 201 -15.70 15.95 -10.53
N PHE A 202 -15.05 15.91 -9.37
CA PHE A 202 -15.60 16.45 -8.10
C PHE A 202 -15.14 17.88 -7.80
N GLY A 203 -14.43 18.53 -8.73
CA GLY A 203 -13.84 19.85 -8.51
C GLY A 203 -12.52 19.82 -7.73
N PHE A 204 -11.87 18.66 -7.62
CA PHE A 204 -10.54 18.52 -7.04
C PHE A 204 -9.47 19.16 -7.91
N ASP A 205 -8.45 19.72 -7.27
CA ASP A 205 -7.19 19.99 -7.96
C ASP A 205 -6.53 18.67 -8.39
N GLU A 206 -5.58 18.77 -9.32
CA GLU A 206 -4.96 17.61 -9.95
C GLU A 206 -4.18 16.74 -8.96
N ASN A 207 -3.59 17.31 -7.90
CA ASN A 207 -2.87 16.53 -6.90
C ASN A 207 -3.85 15.73 -6.04
N THR A 208 -4.87 16.38 -5.49
CA THR A 208 -5.94 15.72 -4.71
C THR A 208 -6.65 14.64 -5.53
N ARG A 209 -6.92 14.91 -6.81
CA ARG A 209 -7.51 13.93 -7.73
C ARG A 209 -6.64 12.67 -7.87
N ARG A 210 -5.32 12.82 -7.97
CA ARG A 210 -4.37 11.68 -8.06
C ARG A 210 -4.32 10.85 -6.79
N ILE A 211 -4.54 11.47 -5.64
CA ILE A 211 -4.60 10.78 -4.35
C ILE A 211 -5.93 10.04 -4.22
N VAL A 212 -7.06 10.74 -4.40
CA VAL A 212 -8.41 10.18 -4.22
C VAL A 212 -8.71 9.05 -5.20
N GLN A 213 -8.25 9.13 -6.46
CA GLN A 213 -8.46 8.05 -7.44
C GLN A 213 -7.79 6.73 -7.04
N ASN A 214 -6.81 6.79 -6.14
CA ASN A 214 -6.11 5.62 -5.62
C ASN A 214 -6.77 5.05 -4.36
N ILE A 215 -7.86 5.59 -3.84
CA ILE A 215 -8.61 4.94 -2.75
C ILE A 215 -9.18 3.60 -3.24
N ASP A 216 -9.00 2.55 -2.44
CA ASP A 216 -9.17 1.16 -2.91
C ASP A 216 -10.57 0.84 -3.42
N VAL A 217 -11.62 1.41 -2.82
CA VAL A 217 -12.99 1.38 -3.36
C VAL A 217 -13.74 2.67 -3.03
N LEU A 218 -14.44 3.25 -4.00
CA LEU A 218 -15.38 4.35 -3.79
C LEU A 218 -16.79 3.96 -4.25
N TRP A 219 -17.80 4.30 -3.45
CA TRP A 219 -19.21 4.18 -3.82
C TRP A 219 -19.81 5.54 -4.10
N LEU A 220 -20.45 5.67 -5.26
CA LEU A 220 -21.00 6.92 -5.75
C LEU A 220 -22.50 6.81 -5.99
N THR A 221 -23.22 7.89 -5.68
CA THR A 221 -24.61 8.09 -6.09
C THR A 221 -24.72 9.41 -6.82
N ARG A 222 -25.16 9.39 -8.10
CA ARG A 222 -25.29 10.60 -8.92
C ARG A 222 -24.04 11.50 -8.90
N ASN A 223 -22.85 10.90 -9.04
CA ASN A 223 -21.55 11.58 -9.00
C ASN A 223 -21.16 12.21 -7.65
N ILE A 224 -21.79 11.80 -6.55
CA ILE A 224 -21.38 12.18 -5.19
C ILE A 224 -20.79 10.94 -4.52
N ILE A 225 -19.59 11.07 -3.96
CA ILE A 225 -18.97 10.00 -3.16
C ILE A 225 -19.80 9.86 -1.87
N ARG A 226 -20.36 8.67 -1.66
CA ARG A 226 -21.13 8.32 -0.46
C ARG A 226 -20.32 7.55 0.54
N LYS A 227 -19.53 6.59 0.06
CA LYS A 227 -18.68 5.75 0.90
C LYS A 227 -17.29 5.60 0.27
N ALA A 228 -16.26 5.55 1.10
CA ALA A 228 -14.88 5.29 0.69
C ALA A 228 -14.26 4.22 1.58
N PHE A 229 -13.53 3.28 0.98
CA PHE A 229 -12.97 2.12 1.66
C PHE A 229 -11.48 1.98 1.35
N GLU A 230 -10.70 1.76 2.40
CA GLU A 230 -9.29 1.37 2.35
C GLU A 230 -9.14 -0.05 2.88
N VAL A 231 -8.57 -0.95 2.09
CA VAL A 231 -8.46 -2.39 2.37
C VAL A 231 -7.06 -2.73 2.85
N GLU A 232 -6.92 -2.91 4.15
CA GLU A 232 -5.65 -3.12 4.83
C GLU A 232 -5.29 -4.60 4.97
N SER A 233 -4.68 -5.15 3.92
CA SER A 233 -4.21 -6.55 3.85
C SER A 233 -2.69 -6.68 3.69
N THR A 234 -2.09 -5.90 2.78
CA THR A 234 -0.64 -5.73 2.59
C THR A 234 -0.17 -4.28 2.61
N THR A 235 -1.09 -3.33 2.41
CA THR A 235 -0.82 -1.89 2.40
C THR A 235 -0.40 -1.39 3.78
N SER A 236 0.21 -0.21 3.80
CA SER A 236 0.51 0.48 5.05
C SER A 236 -0.75 1.22 5.52
N ILE A 237 -1.23 0.88 6.71
CA ILE A 237 -2.40 1.56 7.34
C ILE A 237 -2.27 3.09 7.24
N TYR A 238 -1.06 3.63 7.36
CA TYR A 238 -0.83 5.06 7.32
C TYR A 238 -1.12 5.69 5.94
N SER A 239 -0.72 5.06 4.84
CA SER A 239 -0.95 5.58 3.48
C SER A 239 -2.43 5.54 3.09
N GLY A 240 -3.17 4.50 3.50
CA GLY A 240 -4.62 4.45 3.33
C GLY A 240 -5.33 5.57 4.09
N LEU A 241 -4.97 5.75 5.37
CA LEU A 241 -5.53 6.83 6.20
C LEU A 241 -5.23 8.23 5.65
N LEU A 242 -4.05 8.46 5.08
CA LEU A 242 -3.73 9.74 4.43
C LEU A 242 -4.64 9.99 3.22
N ARG A 243 -4.84 8.99 2.34
CA ARG A 243 -5.76 9.11 1.19
C ARG A 243 -7.18 9.48 1.63
N LEU A 244 -7.68 8.85 2.69
CA LEU A 244 -9.00 9.19 3.26
C LEU A 244 -9.03 10.59 3.88
N ASN A 245 -7.97 10.99 4.58
CA ASN A 245 -7.87 12.32 5.17
C ASN A 245 -7.86 13.42 4.10
N ASP A 246 -7.12 13.23 3.01
CA ASP A 246 -7.10 14.15 1.88
C ASP A 246 -8.49 14.29 1.24
N LEU A 247 -9.26 13.19 1.15
CA LEU A 247 -10.65 13.24 0.72
C LEU A 247 -11.54 14.09 1.66
N VAL A 248 -11.40 13.92 2.97
CA VAL A 248 -12.15 14.71 3.97
C VAL A 248 -11.84 16.20 3.84
N LEU A 249 -10.55 16.53 3.76
CA LEU A 249 -10.10 17.92 3.64
C LEU A 249 -10.54 18.57 2.31
N ALA A 250 -10.63 17.79 1.24
CA ALA A 250 -11.10 18.26 -0.05
C ALA A 250 -12.62 18.44 -0.14
N GLN A 251 -13.40 17.76 0.72
CA GLN A 251 -14.88 17.81 0.75
C GLN A 251 -15.42 17.96 2.18
N PRO A 252 -15.09 19.03 2.92
CA PRO A 252 -15.43 19.15 4.34
C PRO A 252 -16.94 19.22 4.63
N ASN A 253 -17.74 19.64 3.64
CA ASN A 253 -19.19 19.79 3.76
C ASN A 253 -19.99 18.55 3.31
N ASN A 254 -19.32 17.52 2.77
CA ASN A 254 -20.00 16.31 2.33
C ASN A 254 -19.93 15.25 3.42
N GLN A 255 -21.09 14.66 3.75
CA GLN A 255 -21.14 13.46 4.58
C GLN A 255 -20.71 12.26 3.73
N ILE A 256 -19.44 11.88 3.87
CA ILE A 256 -18.87 10.68 3.27
C ILE A 256 -18.62 9.68 4.40
N ASP A 257 -19.20 8.50 4.31
CA ASP A 257 -18.88 7.42 5.25
C ASP A 257 -17.53 6.78 4.87
N LEU A 258 -16.57 6.80 5.79
CA LEU A 258 -15.22 6.34 5.54
C LEU A 258 -14.97 5.04 6.29
N TYR A 259 -14.30 4.09 5.66
CA TYR A 259 -14.09 2.77 6.23
C TYR A 259 -12.65 2.30 6.03
N VAL A 260 -12.05 1.78 7.10
CA VAL A 260 -10.85 0.94 7.01
C VAL A 260 -11.27 -0.51 7.19
N VAL A 261 -11.06 -1.29 6.13
CA VAL A 261 -11.41 -2.71 6.05
C VAL A 261 -10.14 -3.52 6.28
N ALA A 262 -10.00 -4.20 7.41
CA ALA A 262 -8.78 -4.94 7.73
C ALA A 262 -9.05 -6.26 8.45
N SER A 263 -8.04 -7.11 8.64
CA SER A 263 -8.20 -8.26 9.53
C SER A 263 -8.39 -7.80 10.98
N ARG A 264 -9.13 -8.57 11.78
CA ARG A 264 -9.36 -8.25 13.20
C ARG A 264 -8.07 -8.05 14.00
N LYS A 265 -7.01 -8.78 13.64
CA LYS A 265 -5.66 -8.64 14.23
C LYS A 265 -5.04 -7.25 14.03
N ARG A 266 -5.48 -6.50 13.01
CA ARG A 266 -5.00 -5.14 12.71
C ARG A 266 -5.83 -4.04 13.39
N ARG A 267 -6.95 -4.38 14.05
CA ARG A 267 -7.88 -3.42 14.67
C ARG A 267 -7.18 -2.42 15.58
N GLU A 268 -6.42 -2.89 16.57
CA GLU A 268 -5.68 -2.00 17.51
C GLU A 268 -4.67 -1.11 16.78
N ARG A 269 -4.00 -1.64 15.76
CA ARG A 269 -3.04 -0.87 14.96
C ARG A 269 -3.73 0.23 14.16
N VAL A 270 -4.91 -0.03 13.61
CA VAL A 270 -5.74 0.98 12.92
C VAL A 270 -6.21 2.04 13.91
N GLN A 271 -6.73 1.62 15.08
CA GLN A 271 -7.16 2.51 16.15
C GLN A 271 -6.03 3.46 16.58
N ASN A 272 -4.84 2.91 16.85
CA ASN A 272 -3.67 3.68 17.27
C ASN A 272 -3.22 4.70 16.22
N GLN A 273 -3.38 4.40 14.92
CA GLN A 273 -3.09 5.37 13.88
C GLN A 273 -4.18 6.44 13.77
N LEU A 274 -5.46 6.06 13.82
CA LEU A 274 -6.59 7.00 13.71
C LEU A 274 -6.65 8.02 14.86
N ILE A 275 -6.23 7.65 16.06
CA ILE A 275 -6.23 8.53 17.24
C ILE A 275 -5.17 9.65 17.15
N ARG A 276 -4.22 9.56 16.21
CA ARG A 276 -3.16 10.58 16.07
C ARG A 276 -3.75 11.96 15.73
N PRO A 277 -3.13 13.06 16.19
CA PRO A 277 -3.69 14.41 16.00
C PRO A 277 -3.90 14.75 14.51
N SER A 278 -3.01 14.25 13.65
CA SER A 278 -3.08 14.46 12.19
C SER A 278 -4.37 13.93 11.55
N PHE A 279 -5.10 13.03 12.21
CA PHE A 279 -6.33 12.41 11.71
C PHE A 279 -7.56 12.82 12.52
N GLN A 280 -7.50 13.92 13.27
CA GLN A 280 -8.62 14.38 14.10
C GLN A 280 -9.92 14.63 13.31
N GLN A 281 -9.83 15.09 12.06
CA GLN A 281 -11.00 15.27 11.19
C GLN A 281 -11.52 13.92 10.63
N LEU A 282 -10.62 12.97 10.43
CA LEU A 282 -10.91 11.66 9.87
C LEU A 282 -11.58 10.74 10.90
N ILE A 283 -11.08 10.69 12.15
CA ILE A 283 -11.58 9.76 13.19
C ILE A 283 -13.08 9.95 13.49
N ALA A 284 -13.59 11.17 13.36
CA ALA A 284 -15.01 11.47 13.58
C ALA A 284 -15.96 10.84 12.53
N GLN A 285 -15.44 10.43 11.37
CA GLN A 285 -16.22 9.92 10.25
C GLN A 285 -15.77 8.53 9.78
N CYS A 286 -14.58 8.09 10.22
CA CYS A 286 -13.98 6.83 9.83
C CYS A 286 -14.36 5.68 10.76
N ARG A 287 -14.81 4.57 10.18
CA ARG A 287 -15.19 3.34 10.89
C ARG A 287 -14.26 2.20 10.52
N PHE A 288 -14.03 1.28 11.45
CA PHE A 288 -13.32 0.03 11.22
C PHE A 288 -14.30 -1.08 10.86
N VAL A 289 -13.96 -1.91 9.87
CA VAL A 289 -14.73 -3.10 9.50
C VAL A 289 -13.77 -4.26 9.35
N ASP A 290 -14.07 -5.40 9.98
CA ASP A 290 -13.27 -6.60 9.76
C ASP A 290 -13.66 -7.36 8.48
N PHE A 291 -12.72 -8.15 7.95
CA PHE A 291 -12.96 -8.94 6.73
C PHE A 291 -14.15 -9.89 6.89
N GLU A 292 -14.28 -10.51 8.06
CA GLU A 292 -15.35 -11.44 8.38
C GLU A 292 -16.74 -10.78 8.29
N SER A 293 -16.84 -9.50 8.69
CA SER A 293 -18.06 -8.71 8.56
C SER A 293 -18.44 -8.45 7.11
N ILE A 294 -17.48 -8.10 6.24
CA ILE A 294 -17.72 -7.91 4.80
C ILE A 294 -18.17 -9.23 4.15
N GLU A 295 -17.50 -10.34 4.49
CA GLU A 295 -17.84 -11.66 3.98
C GLU A 295 -19.24 -12.10 4.42
N GLY A 296 -19.59 -11.88 5.69
CA GLY A 296 -20.93 -12.18 6.20
C GLY A 296 -22.05 -11.42 5.47
N GLN A 297 -21.81 -10.15 5.13
CA GLN A 297 -22.77 -9.34 4.37
C GLN A 297 -22.91 -9.80 2.92
N LEU A 298 -21.81 -10.23 2.32
CA LEU A 298 -21.83 -10.81 0.98
C LEU A 298 -22.63 -12.12 0.95
N GLU A 299 -22.49 -12.99 1.96
CA GLU A 299 -23.29 -14.23 2.04
C GLU A 299 -24.79 -13.93 2.22
N ARG A 300 -25.13 -12.94 3.07
CA ARG A 300 -26.52 -12.47 3.20
C ARG A 300 -27.08 -11.95 1.88
N LEU A 301 -26.28 -11.18 1.14
CA LEU A 301 -26.68 -10.65 -0.16
C LEU A 301 -27.02 -11.78 -1.15
N LYS A 302 -26.19 -12.83 -1.21
CA LYS A 302 -26.47 -14.00 -2.07
C LYS A 302 -27.79 -14.68 -1.69
N ALA A 303 -28.06 -14.82 -0.39
CA ALA A 303 -29.31 -15.41 0.08
C ALA A 303 -30.53 -14.57 -0.35
N VAL A 304 -30.42 -13.23 -0.26
CA VAL A 304 -31.51 -12.29 -0.61
C VAL A 304 -31.72 -12.17 -2.12
N GLN A 305 -30.67 -12.23 -2.96
CA GLN A 305 -30.80 -12.16 -4.42
C GLN A 305 -31.61 -13.32 -5.04
N THR A 306 -31.80 -14.42 -4.29
CA THR A 306 -32.71 -15.51 -4.67
C THR A 306 -34.20 -15.09 -4.62
N GLY A 307 -34.53 -13.98 -3.96
CA GLY A 307 -35.87 -13.37 -3.95
C GLY A 307 -35.88 -12.02 -4.69
N LYS A 308 -36.70 -11.87 -5.74
CA LYS A 308 -36.72 -10.68 -6.60
C LYS A 308 -37.03 -9.38 -5.82
N GLY A 309 -36.20 -8.35 -6.03
CA GLY A 309 -36.62 -6.94 -6.05
C GLY A 309 -36.34 -6.07 -4.82
N VAL A 310 -35.68 -6.57 -3.78
CA VAL A 310 -35.41 -5.76 -2.58
C VAL A 310 -34.14 -4.91 -2.77
N ARG A 311 -34.29 -3.59 -2.68
CA ARG A 311 -33.14 -2.68 -2.49
C ARG A 311 -32.65 -2.86 -1.07
N VAL A 312 -31.41 -3.32 -0.92
CA VAL A 312 -30.78 -3.49 0.39
C VAL A 312 -29.93 -2.26 0.67
N SER A 313 -30.12 -1.64 1.82
CA SER A 313 -29.37 -0.46 2.27
C SER A 313 -28.76 -0.73 3.64
N GLY A 314 -27.63 -0.08 3.94
CA GLY A 314 -26.96 -0.27 5.23
C GLY A 314 -26.25 -1.61 5.32
N LEU A 315 -25.74 -2.12 4.20
CA LEU A 315 -25.05 -3.41 4.14
C LEU A 315 -23.73 -3.39 4.91
N ILE A 316 -23.13 -2.23 5.13
CA ILE A 316 -21.86 -2.10 5.85
C ILE A 316 -22.06 -1.20 7.06
N GLU A 317 -22.01 -1.83 8.23
CA GLU A 317 -21.84 -1.20 9.53
C GLU A 317 -20.40 -1.38 9.97
N GLY A 318 -19.84 -0.36 10.61
CA GLY A 318 -18.47 -0.38 11.09
C GLY A 318 -18.38 0.15 12.51
N GLU A 319 -17.33 -0.27 13.21
CA GLU A 319 -16.99 0.22 14.53
C GLU A 319 -16.43 1.64 14.43
N GLN A 320 -17.05 2.59 15.13
CA GLN A 320 -16.51 3.93 15.26
C GLN A 320 -15.63 4.02 16.50
N PHE A 321 -14.38 4.44 16.33
CA PHE A 321 -13.50 4.73 17.46
C PHE A 321 -13.81 6.11 18.03
N SER A 322 -13.92 6.21 19.35
CA SER A 322 -14.05 7.48 20.06
C SER A 322 -12.73 7.84 20.73
N LEU A 323 -12.47 9.15 20.80
CA LEU A 323 -11.44 9.69 21.69
C LEU A 323 -12.06 9.82 23.08
N PRO A 324 -11.41 9.35 24.16
CA PRO A 324 -11.80 9.73 25.51
C PRO A 324 -11.74 11.25 25.68
N ASP A 325 -12.68 11.85 26.42
CA ASP A 325 -12.75 13.31 26.68
C ASP A 325 -11.45 13.89 27.29
N HIS A 326 -10.59 13.03 27.83
CA HIS A 326 -9.29 13.35 28.43
C HIS A 326 -8.14 12.50 27.88
N TYR A 327 -8.10 12.22 26.57
CA TYR A 327 -6.94 11.56 25.98
C TYR A 327 -5.73 12.49 25.96
N VAL A 328 -4.98 12.47 27.06
CA VAL A 328 -3.66 13.10 27.16
C VAL A 328 -2.68 12.20 26.42
N TYR A 329 -2.07 12.71 25.35
CA TYR A 329 -0.95 12.03 24.71
C TYR A 329 0.08 11.68 25.79
N PRO A 330 0.50 10.42 25.94
CA PRO A 330 1.63 10.13 26.81
C PRO A 330 2.82 10.90 26.24
N ALA A 331 3.18 12.00 26.91
CA ALA A 331 4.43 12.67 26.67
C ALA A 331 5.51 11.66 27.03
N GLY A 332 6.15 11.09 26.01
CA GLY A 332 7.15 10.05 26.18
C GLY A 332 8.23 10.48 27.16
N VAL A 333 8.51 9.61 28.13
CA VAL A 333 9.70 9.65 29.00
C VAL A 333 10.82 8.88 28.30
#